data_AF-A0A849BTP9-F1
#
_entry.id   AF-A0A849BTP9-F1
#
_cell.length_a   1.000
_cell.length_b   1.000
_cell.length_c   1.000
_cell.angle_alpha   90.00
_cell.angle_beta   90.00
_cell.angle_gamma   90.00
#
_symmetry.space_group_name_H-M   'P 1'
#
loop_
_entity.id
_entity.type
_entity.pdbx_description
1 polymer ?
#
loop_
_entity_poly.entity_id
_entity_poly.type
_entity_poly.pdbx_seq_one_letter_code
_entity_poly.pdbx_strand_id
1 'polypeptide(L)'
;MSALTRGLTAGAVGTTVLNAVTYADMALRGRSASDTPERTVDALADRLGTEVSGSGDERENRRTALGALSGTATGLLVGVVTSYAHKKGYAVPGVLGGAATGALAMATTDGAMAALGVSDPRDWEASDWVADAVPHLAYGLATHATVQALSPQPGDAVRSPASTGLTFRSFLLGLATGGRTSLGVAGPVLTDARPEGPGVLARLGALGALVTEVVMDKQPSTPSRTEPGPLGGRVAAGGLAGAALAARDGSTPTAPAAAGALGALAGSHAGLAWRMWAGRKGSPFSEDWQAALVEDGVAIALALVACLPGRRGQRTAVVG
;
A
#
# COMPACT_ATOMS: atom_id res chain seq x y z
N MET A 1 -0.44 -19.81 -10.89
CA MET A 1 0.40 -19.69 -9.68
C MET A 1 -0.15 -20.61 -8.59
N SER A 2 0.73 -21.29 -7.83
CA SER A 2 0.30 -22.18 -6.73
C SER A 2 -0.32 -21.39 -5.57
N ALA A 3 -1.13 -22.04 -4.73
CA ALA A 3 -1.68 -21.41 -3.52
C ALA A 3 -0.56 -20.99 -2.55
N LEU A 4 0.52 -21.75 -2.47
CA LEU A 4 1.70 -21.44 -1.67
C LEU A 4 2.37 -20.15 -2.16
N THR A 5 2.76 -20.07 -3.43
CA THR A 5 3.43 -18.89 -4.00
C THR A 5 2.55 -17.64 -3.85
N ARG A 6 1.26 -17.77 -4.15
CA ARG A 6 0.29 -16.68 -3.94
C ARG A 6 0.21 -16.24 -2.50
N GLY A 7 0.19 -17.18 -1.57
CA GLY A 7 0.13 -16.90 -0.15
C GLY A 7 1.38 -16.20 0.36
N LEU A 8 2.56 -16.66 -0.05
CA LEU A 8 3.83 -16.00 0.28
C LEU A 8 3.87 -14.57 -0.26
N THR A 9 3.45 -14.36 -1.52
CA THR A 9 3.35 -13.00 -2.09
C THR A 9 2.36 -12.13 -1.31
N ALA A 10 1.19 -12.67 -0.98
CA ALA A 10 0.16 -11.93 -0.24
C ALA A 10 0.57 -11.59 1.19
N GLY A 11 1.27 -12.50 1.87
CA GLY A 11 1.86 -12.26 3.19
C GLY A 11 2.92 -11.18 3.13
N ALA A 12 3.83 -11.22 2.15
CA ALA A 12 4.87 -10.21 1.98
C ALA A 12 4.29 -8.80 1.73
N VAL A 13 3.25 -8.70 0.88
CA VAL A 13 2.53 -7.44 0.65
C VAL A 13 1.87 -6.95 1.94
N GLY A 14 1.19 -7.85 2.66
CA GLY A 14 0.59 -7.53 3.95
C GLY A 14 1.60 -6.99 4.96
N THR A 15 2.71 -7.71 5.17
CA THR A 15 3.78 -7.31 6.10
C THR A 15 4.38 -5.95 5.74
N THR A 16 4.51 -5.66 4.43
CA THR A 16 4.97 -4.35 3.96
C THR A 16 4.00 -3.24 4.37
N VAL A 17 2.69 -3.47 4.18
CA VAL A 17 1.64 -2.52 4.58
C VAL A 17 1.59 -2.34 6.10
N LEU A 18 1.69 -3.44 6.86
CA LEU A 18 1.75 -3.42 8.33
C LEU A 18 2.89 -2.52 8.80
N ASN A 19 4.11 -2.76 8.31
CA ASN A 19 5.29 -1.98 8.68
C ASN A 19 5.11 -0.51 8.31
N ALA A 20 4.56 -0.20 7.13
CA ALA A 20 4.31 1.17 6.72
C ALA A 20 3.33 1.90 7.66
N VAL A 21 2.25 1.23 8.08
CA VAL A 21 1.28 1.79 9.04
C VAL A 21 1.92 1.99 10.41
N THR A 22 2.67 1.00 10.91
CA THR A 22 3.36 1.08 12.20
C THR A 22 4.38 2.22 12.22
N TYR A 23 5.22 2.34 11.20
CA TYR A 23 6.21 3.41 11.13
C TYR A 23 5.59 4.79 10.89
N ALA A 24 4.48 4.87 10.15
CA ALA A 24 3.74 6.12 10.02
C ALA A 24 3.18 6.59 11.36
N ASP A 25 2.61 5.68 12.16
CA ASP A 25 2.12 5.99 13.50
C ASP A 25 3.25 6.45 14.44
N MET A 26 4.40 5.77 14.41
CA MET A 26 5.60 6.19 15.15
C MET A 26 6.08 7.58 14.73
N ALA A 27 6.14 7.86 13.43
CA ALA A 27 6.58 9.17 12.91
C ALA A 27 5.60 10.30 13.28
N LEU A 28 4.29 10.03 13.26
CA LEU A 28 3.26 11.03 13.55
C LEU A 28 3.10 11.31 15.05
N ARG A 29 3.19 10.27 15.90
CA ARG A 29 3.01 10.40 17.35
C ARG A 29 4.31 10.56 18.12
N GLY A 30 5.47 10.35 17.48
CA GLY A 30 6.78 10.43 18.11
C GLY A 30 7.03 9.34 19.18
N ARG A 31 6.29 8.23 19.13
CA ARG A 31 6.44 7.13 20.09
C ARG A 31 7.61 6.21 19.72
N SER A 32 8.20 5.55 20.72
CA SER A 32 9.25 4.55 20.51
C SER A 32 8.72 3.31 19.77
N ALA A 33 9.65 2.58 19.15
CA ALA A 33 9.37 1.22 18.69
C ALA A 33 9.00 0.34 19.89
N SER A 34 8.15 -0.67 19.65
CA SER A 34 7.84 -1.67 20.66
C SER A 34 9.00 -2.66 20.79
N ASP A 35 9.35 -3.03 22.03
CA ASP A 35 10.32 -4.07 22.37
C ASP A 35 9.67 -5.46 22.56
N THR A 36 8.37 -5.56 22.28
CA THR A 36 7.59 -6.79 22.47
C THR A 36 8.10 -7.96 21.61
N PRO A 37 8.51 -7.77 20.34
CA PRO A 37 9.13 -8.84 19.55
C PRO A 37 10.41 -9.39 20.19
N GLU A 38 11.28 -8.52 20.69
CA GLU A 38 12.52 -8.89 21.38
C GLU A 38 12.24 -9.68 22.67
N ARG A 39 11.27 -9.24 23.48
CA ARG A 39 10.81 -9.98 24.66
C ARG A 39 10.21 -11.34 24.31
N THR A 40 9.55 -11.46 23.16
CA THR A 40 9.00 -12.72 22.67
C THR A 40 10.11 -13.69 22.26
N VAL A 41 11.18 -13.17 21.64
CA VAL A 41 12.38 -13.96 21.33
C VAL A 41 13.03 -14.50 22.61
N ASP A 42 13.19 -13.66 23.63
CA ASP A 42 13.76 -14.09 24.92
C ASP A 42 12.90 -15.15 25.59
N ALA A 43 11.59 -14.90 25.72
CA ALA A 43 10.66 -15.85 26.34
C ALA A 43 10.64 -17.21 25.62
N LEU A 44 10.81 -17.20 24.29
CA LEU A 44 10.93 -18.42 23.51
C LEU A 44 12.28 -19.12 23.76
N ALA A 45 13.39 -18.38 23.82
CA ALA A 45 14.71 -18.93 24.12
C ALA A 45 14.74 -19.58 25.50
N ASP A 46 14.20 -18.89 26.51
CA ASP A 46 14.08 -19.40 27.88
C ASP A 46 13.27 -20.71 27.93
N ARG A 47 12.15 -20.78 27.20
CA ARG A 47 11.36 -22.01 27.10
C ARG A 47 12.09 -23.16 26.42
N LEU A 48 13.01 -22.87 25.51
CA LEU A 48 13.83 -23.86 24.83
C LEU A 48 15.11 -24.22 25.61
N GLY A 49 15.33 -23.60 26.77
CA GLY A 49 16.55 -23.77 27.57
C GLY A 49 17.80 -23.23 26.85
N THR A 50 17.63 -22.23 25.99
CA THR A 50 18.70 -21.58 25.24
C THR A 50 18.71 -20.08 25.53
N GLU A 51 19.79 -19.41 25.15
CA GLU A 51 19.89 -17.95 25.21
C GLU A 51 20.24 -17.38 23.84
N VAL A 52 19.82 -16.15 23.59
CA VAL A 52 20.31 -15.40 22.42
C VAL A 52 21.79 -15.11 22.62
N SER A 53 22.63 -15.72 21.79
CA SER A 53 24.09 -15.58 21.80
C SER A 53 24.55 -14.12 21.68
N GLY A 54 25.70 -13.78 22.24
CA GLY A 54 26.32 -12.45 22.16
C GLY A 54 26.27 -11.70 23.49
N SER A 55 26.86 -10.50 23.53
CA SER A 55 26.85 -9.63 24.73
C SER A 55 26.67 -8.15 24.35
N GLY A 56 26.15 -7.34 25.28
CA GLY A 56 25.87 -5.92 25.04
C GLY A 56 25.04 -5.70 23.77
N ASP A 57 25.47 -4.73 22.96
CA ASP A 57 24.85 -4.35 21.69
C ASP A 57 24.71 -5.52 20.70
N GLU A 58 25.63 -6.50 20.72
CA GLU A 58 25.54 -7.65 19.81
C GLU A 58 24.30 -8.49 20.11
N ARG A 59 24.01 -8.72 21.41
CA ARG A 59 22.83 -9.49 21.82
C ARG A 59 21.56 -8.72 21.49
N GLU A 60 21.55 -7.42 21.73
CA GLU A 60 20.40 -6.55 21.41
C GLU A 60 20.09 -6.55 19.91
N ASN A 61 21.09 -6.36 19.06
CA ASN A 61 20.94 -6.43 17.60
C ASN A 61 20.39 -7.78 17.13
N ARG A 62 20.85 -8.89 17.74
CA ARG A 62 20.33 -10.23 17.43
C ARG A 62 18.88 -10.41 17.87
N ARG A 63 18.50 -9.91 19.05
CA ARG A 63 17.10 -9.94 19.53
C ARG A 63 16.20 -9.18 18.56
N THR A 64 16.56 -7.96 18.17
CA THR A 64 15.80 -7.17 17.20
C THR A 64 15.68 -7.87 15.85
N ALA A 65 16.78 -8.42 15.33
CA ALA A 65 16.76 -9.16 14.07
C ALA A 65 15.85 -10.40 14.13
N LEU A 66 15.92 -11.19 15.21
CA LEU A 66 15.08 -12.37 15.41
C LEU A 66 13.60 -11.98 15.57
N GLY A 67 13.32 -10.87 16.26
CA GLY A 67 11.97 -10.29 16.36
C GLY A 67 11.41 -9.96 14.98
N ALA A 68 12.15 -9.20 14.18
CA ALA A 68 11.74 -8.84 12.81
C ALA A 68 11.56 -10.06 11.88
N LEU A 69 12.44 -11.06 11.97
CA LEU A 69 12.35 -12.30 11.20
C LEU A 69 11.12 -13.11 11.59
N SER A 70 10.82 -13.23 12.89
CA SER A 70 9.65 -13.96 13.36
C SER A 70 8.35 -13.29 12.92
N GLY A 71 8.25 -11.95 13.00
CA GLY A 71 7.10 -11.20 12.50
C GLY A 71 6.91 -11.37 10.98
N THR A 72 8.00 -11.35 10.21
CA THR A 72 7.97 -11.62 8.77
C THR A 72 7.48 -13.04 8.47
N ALA A 73 8.01 -14.04 9.19
CA ALA A 73 7.60 -15.43 9.03
C ALA A 73 6.10 -15.63 9.33
N THR A 74 5.60 -14.99 10.40
CA THR A 74 4.18 -14.99 10.74
C THR A 74 3.30 -14.38 9.65
N GLY A 75 3.69 -13.22 9.10
CA GLY A 75 2.97 -12.61 7.98
C GLY A 75 2.93 -13.52 6.74
N LEU A 76 4.07 -14.11 6.37
CA LEU A 76 4.11 -15.08 5.26
C LEU A 76 3.20 -16.29 5.50
N LEU A 77 3.22 -16.85 6.72
CA LEU A 77 2.37 -17.97 7.11
C LEU A 77 0.87 -17.62 7.01
N VAL A 78 0.45 -16.47 7.55
CA VAL A 78 -0.94 -16.01 7.49
C VAL A 78 -1.39 -15.80 6.04
N GLY A 79 -0.52 -15.27 5.17
CA GLY A 79 -0.78 -15.17 3.73
C GLY A 79 -1.00 -16.53 3.07
N VAL A 80 -0.18 -17.53 3.40
CA VAL A 80 -0.34 -18.93 2.95
C VAL A 80 -1.66 -19.54 3.41
N VAL A 81 -1.99 -19.40 4.70
CA VAL A 81 -3.26 -19.89 5.26
C VAL A 81 -4.44 -19.25 4.54
N THR A 82 -4.41 -17.92 4.36
CA THR A 82 -5.47 -17.18 3.65
C THR A 82 -5.64 -17.66 2.21
N SER A 83 -4.54 -17.86 1.47
CA SER A 83 -4.56 -18.35 0.09
C SER A 83 -5.11 -19.78 -0.02
N TYR A 84 -4.78 -20.66 0.93
CA TYR A 84 -5.32 -22.02 0.97
C TYR A 84 -6.79 -22.06 1.37
N ALA A 85 -7.22 -21.24 2.33
CA ALA A 85 -8.62 -21.09 2.70
C ALA A 85 -9.47 -20.63 1.51
N HIS A 86 -8.98 -19.62 0.78
CA HIS A 86 -9.60 -19.15 -0.46
C HIS A 86 -9.69 -20.27 -1.51
N LYS A 87 -8.59 -21.03 -1.74
CA LYS A 87 -8.58 -22.17 -2.67
C LYS A 87 -9.61 -23.26 -2.31
N LYS A 88 -9.87 -23.48 -1.01
CA LYS A 88 -10.85 -24.47 -0.53
C LYS A 88 -12.31 -23.98 -0.57
N GLY A 89 -12.56 -22.74 -1.01
CA GLY A 89 -13.91 -22.17 -1.12
C GLY A 89 -14.38 -21.41 0.12
N TYR A 90 -13.54 -21.22 1.14
CA TYR A 90 -13.85 -20.39 2.31
C TYR A 90 -13.62 -18.89 2.06
N ALA A 91 -13.88 -18.43 0.83
CA ALA A 91 -13.61 -17.07 0.41
C ALA A 91 -14.71 -16.11 0.93
N VAL A 92 -14.42 -15.40 2.01
CA VAL A 92 -15.26 -14.29 2.47
C VAL A 92 -15.01 -13.08 1.56
N PRO A 93 -16.06 -12.48 0.97
CA PRO A 93 -15.88 -11.42 -0.03
C PRO A 93 -15.42 -10.08 0.57
N GLY A 94 -14.58 -9.37 -0.18
CA GLY A 94 -14.29 -7.96 0.02
C GLY A 94 -13.64 -7.62 1.36
N VAL A 95 -14.13 -6.56 2.00
CA VAL A 95 -13.57 -5.98 3.23
C VAL A 95 -13.67 -6.97 4.40
N LEU A 96 -14.73 -7.77 4.47
CA LEU A 96 -14.92 -8.76 5.54
C LEU A 96 -13.85 -9.85 5.51
N GLY A 97 -13.44 -10.30 4.32
CA GLY A 97 -12.34 -11.24 4.17
C GLY A 97 -11.00 -10.65 4.59
N GLY A 98 -10.77 -9.37 4.31
CA GLY A 98 -9.59 -8.65 4.79
C GLY A 98 -9.57 -8.47 6.30
N ALA A 99 -10.70 -8.09 6.91
CA ALA A 99 -10.83 -7.98 8.36
C ALA A 99 -10.60 -9.34 9.05
N ALA A 100 -11.13 -10.43 8.50
CA ALA A 100 -10.90 -11.78 9.00
C ALA A 100 -9.43 -12.20 8.90
N THR A 101 -8.74 -11.89 7.79
CA THR A 101 -7.30 -12.13 7.65
C THR A 101 -6.48 -11.30 8.64
N GLY A 102 -6.88 -10.05 8.90
CA GLY A 102 -6.23 -9.20 9.89
C GLY A 102 -6.40 -9.73 11.30
N ALA A 103 -7.62 -10.11 11.67
CA ALA A 103 -7.92 -10.75 12.95
C ALA A 103 -7.17 -12.08 13.13
N LEU A 104 -6.98 -12.86 12.06
CA LEU A 104 -6.17 -14.08 12.09
C LEU A 104 -4.69 -13.76 12.38
N ALA A 105 -4.13 -12.72 11.74
CA ALA A 105 -2.76 -12.29 12.00
C ALA A 105 -2.58 -11.86 13.46
N MET A 106 -3.47 -10.99 13.92
CA MET A 106 -3.50 -10.46 15.28
C MET A 106 -3.63 -11.58 16.33
N ALA A 107 -4.58 -12.50 16.15
CA ALA A 107 -4.76 -13.63 17.05
C ALA A 107 -3.55 -14.58 17.06
N THR A 108 -2.84 -14.70 15.93
CA THR A 108 -1.64 -15.54 15.83
C THR A 108 -0.47 -14.92 16.60
N THR A 109 -0.23 -13.61 16.45
CA THR A 109 0.83 -12.91 17.18
C THR A 109 0.51 -12.80 18.66
N ASP A 110 -0.69 -12.31 19.00
CA ASP A 110 -1.07 -12.05 20.39
C ASP A 110 -1.28 -13.34 21.18
N GLY A 111 -1.85 -14.36 20.53
CA GLY A 111 -1.97 -15.69 21.13
C GLY A 111 -0.61 -16.30 21.45
N ALA A 112 0.38 -16.14 20.56
CA ALA A 112 1.74 -16.61 20.81
C ALA A 112 2.41 -15.85 21.96
N MET A 113 2.26 -14.52 21.99
CA MET A 113 2.79 -13.67 23.07
C MET A 113 2.13 -13.99 24.42
N ALA A 114 0.82 -14.20 24.44
CA ALA A 114 0.08 -14.61 25.63
C ALA A 114 0.48 -16.01 26.11
N ALA A 115 0.65 -16.96 25.19
CA ALA A 115 1.11 -18.30 25.53
C ALA A 115 2.54 -18.31 26.10
N LEU A 116 3.37 -17.32 25.74
CA LEU A 116 4.72 -17.13 26.26
C LEU A 116 4.77 -16.25 27.52
N GLY A 117 3.63 -15.71 27.99
CA GLY A 117 3.58 -14.82 29.15
C GLY A 117 4.17 -13.44 28.89
N VAL A 118 4.33 -13.06 27.61
CA VAL A 118 4.90 -11.77 27.21
C VAL A 118 3.85 -10.67 27.27
N SER A 119 2.59 -10.96 26.96
CA SER A 119 1.50 -9.98 26.97
C SER A 119 0.19 -10.66 27.34
N ASP A 120 -0.77 -9.96 27.94
CA ASP A 120 -2.11 -10.47 28.18
C ASP A 120 -3.16 -9.53 27.58
N PRO A 121 -3.81 -9.90 26.46
CA PRO A 121 -4.83 -9.07 25.81
C PRO A 121 -6.03 -8.73 26.70
N ARG A 122 -6.23 -9.47 27.81
CA ARG A 122 -7.31 -9.23 28.77
C ARG A 122 -7.06 -8.02 29.66
N ASP A 123 -5.80 -7.64 29.80
CA ASP A 123 -5.35 -6.52 30.64
C ASP A 123 -5.06 -5.25 29.81
N TRP A 124 -5.26 -5.30 28.49
CA TRP A 124 -4.96 -4.19 27.59
C TRP A 124 -5.94 -3.03 27.74
N GLU A 125 -5.41 -1.82 27.71
CA GLU A 125 -6.21 -0.61 27.58
C GLU A 125 -6.82 -0.51 26.18
N ALA A 126 -7.91 0.25 26.05
CA ALA A 126 -8.56 0.45 24.75
C ALA A 126 -7.60 1.08 23.71
N SER A 127 -6.64 1.90 24.15
CA SER A 127 -5.60 2.47 23.28
C SER A 127 -4.66 1.42 22.71
N ASP A 128 -4.33 0.39 23.50
CA ASP A 128 -3.41 -0.68 23.10
C ASP A 128 -4.07 -1.59 22.07
N TRP A 129 -5.34 -1.93 22.32
CA TRP A 129 -6.19 -2.62 21.35
C TRP A 129 -6.26 -1.89 20.00
N VAL A 130 -6.44 -0.57 20.01
CA VAL A 130 -6.50 0.21 18.76
C VAL A 130 -5.14 0.27 18.06
N ALA A 131 -4.06 0.50 18.83
CA ALA A 131 -2.70 0.58 18.30
C ALA A 131 -2.26 -0.73 17.62
N ASP A 132 -2.77 -1.87 18.09
CA ASP A 132 -2.50 -3.17 17.51
C ASP A 132 -3.47 -3.54 16.38
N ALA A 133 -4.77 -3.29 16.54
CA ALA A 133 -5.78 -3.68 15.54
C ALA A 133 -5.66 -2.91 14.21
N VAL A 134 -5.27 -1.64 14.24
CA VAL A 134 -5.14 -0.81 13.03
C VAL A 134 -4.11 -1.36 12.02
N PRO A 135 -2.84 -1.60 12.40
CA PRO A 135 -1.85 -2.18 11.49
C PRO A 135 -2.22 -3.60 11.05
N HIS A 136 -2.82 -4.43 11.92
CA HIS A 136 -3.30 -5.77 11.56
C HIS A 136 -4.49 -5.77 10.60
N LEU A 137 -5.41 -4.81 10.72
CA LEU A 137 -6.50 -4.63 9.76
C LEU A 137 -5.96 -4.21 8.39
N ALA A 138 -5.00 -3.28 8.36
CA ALA A 138 -4.35 -2.86 7.13
C ALA A 138 -3.59 -4.01 6.45
N TYR A 139 -2.85 -4.80 7.23
CA TYR A 139 -2.24 -6.06 6.81
C TYR A 139 -3.27 -6.99 6.17
N GLY A 140 -4.38 -7.25 6.89
CA GLY A 140 -5.41 -8.19 6.48
C GLY A 140 -6.08 -7.81 5.17
N LEU A 141 -6.44 -6.53 5.01
CA LEU A 141 -7.00 -5.98 3.79
C LEU A 141 -6.05 -6.15 2.60
N ALA A 142 -4.77 -5.83 2.78
CA ALA A 142 -3.77 -5.93 1.72
C ALA A 142 -3.47 -7.39 1.32
N THR A 143 -3.30 -8.27 2.31
CA THR A 143 -3.09 -9.71 2.07
C THR A 143 -4.30 -10.32 1.37
N HIS A 144 -5.51 -10.06 1.85
CA HIS A 144 -6.73 -10.63 1.27
C HIS A 144 -6.99 -10.11 -0.15
N ALA A 145 -6.81 -8.81 -0.40
CA ALA A 145 -6.90 -8.24 -1.74
C ALA A 145 -5.88 -8.86 -2.69
N THR A 146 -4.66 -9.11 -2.21
CA THR A 146 -3.61 -9.77 -3.01
C THR A 146 -3.96 -11.22 -3.31
N VAL A 147 -4.51 -11.97 -2.36
CA VAL A 147 -5.00 -13.34 -2.61
C VAL A 147 -6.09 -13.32 -3.68
N GLN A 148 -7.07 -12.41 -3.59
CA GLN A 148 -8.14 -12.31 -4.60
C GLN A 148 -7.60 -11.92 -5.97
N ALA A 149 -6.69 -10.94 -6.04
CA ALA A 149 -6.10 -10.48 -7.30
C ALA A 149 -5.26 -11.55 -8.00
N LEU A 150 -4.67 -12.46 -7.23
CA LEU A 150 -3.80 -13.53 -7.72
C LEU A 150 -4.51 -14.87 -7.85
N SER A 151 -5.78 -14.98 -7.42
CA SER A 151 -6.58 -16.20 -7.51
C SER A 151 -7.29 -16.29 -8.86
N PRO A 152 -7.31 -17.47 -9.51
CA PRO A 152 -8.05 -17.66 -10.75
C PRO A 152 -9.54 -17.44 -10.48
N GLN A 153 -10.17 -16.56 -11.27
CA GLN A 153 -11.61 -16.33 -11.22
C GLN A 153 -12.31 -17.29 -12.19
N PRO A 154 -13.47 -17.88 -11.83
CA PRO A 154 -14.29 -18.61 -12.79
C PRO A 154 -14.74 -17.64 -13.89
N GLY A 155 -14.20 -17.80 -15.11
CA GLY A 155 -14.43 -16.88 -16.22
C GLY A 155 -13.24 -16.00 -16.60
N ASP A 156 -12.03 -16.25 -16.11
CA ASP A 156 -10.80 -15.64 -16.61
C ASP A 156 -10.59 -16.00 -18.11
N ALA A 157 -11.23 -15.25 -19.00
CA ALA A 157 -10.73 -15.06 -20.35
C ALA A 157 -9.28 -14.55 -20.22
N VAL A 158 -8.36 -15.12 -21.01
CA VAL A 158 -6.95 -14.70 -21.03
C VAL A 158 -6.90 -13.18 -21.18
N ARG A 159 -6.55 -12.46 -20.09
CA ARG A 159 -6.40 -11.00 -20.14
C ARG A 159 -5.32 -10.69 -21.15
N SER A 160 -5.61 -9.77 -22.06
CA SER A 160 -4.64 -9.37 -23.06
C SER A 160 -3.44 -8.71 -22.38
N PRO A 161 -2.20 -8.93 -22.87
CA PRO A 161 -1.04 -8.18 -22.41
C PRO A 161 -1.31 -6.68 -22.51
N ALA A 162 -0.88 -5.92 -21.51
CA ALA A 162 -1.03 -4.48 -21.51
C ALA A 162 -0.34 -3.88 -22.75
N SER A 163 -1.07 -3.05 -23.49
CA SER A 163 -0.50 -2.34 -24.63
C SER A 163 0.59 -1.35 -24.17
N THR A 164 1.56 -1.06 -25.03
CA THR A 164 2.58 -0.03 -24.77
C THR A 164 1.94 1.31 -24.40
N GLY A 165 0.81 1.66 -25.04
CA GLY A 165 0.05 2.87 -24.72
C GLY A 165 -0.54 2.86 -23.32
N LEU A 166 -1.10 1.74 -22.87
CA LEU A 166 -1.62 1.59 -21.51
C LEU A 166 -0.50 1.66 -20.46
N THR A 167 0.62 0.98 -20.72
CA THR A 167 1.80 1.01 -19.85
C THR A 167 2.36 2.43 -19.73
N PHE A 168 2.48 3.15 -20.85
CA PHE A 168 2.92 4.55 -20.86
C PHE A 168 1.94 5.47 -20.12
N ARG A 169 0.63 5.33 -20.34
CA ARG A 169 -0.39 6.07 -19.58
C ARG A 169 -0.31 5.79 -18.08
N SER A 170 -0.04 4.55 -17.70
CA SER A 170 0.16 4.18 -16.30
C SER A 170 1.40 4.84 -15.70
N PHE A 171 2.49 4.95 -16.47
CA PHE A 171 3.65 5.74 -16.07
C PHE A 171 3.33 7.23 -15.90
N LEU A 172 2.57 7.84 -16.82
CA LEU A 172 2.12 9.23 -16.70
C LEU A 172 1.24 9.47 -15.47
N LEU A 173 0.33 8.52 -15.18
CA LEU A 173 -0.48 8.58 -13.97
C LEU A 173 0.38 8.44 -12.71
N GLY A 174 1.40 7.57 -12.78
CA GLY A 174 2.46 7.48 -11.77
C GLY A 174 3.16 8.82 -11.55
N LEU A 175 3.63 9.48 -12.61
CA LEU A 175 4.27 10.80 -12.52
C LEU A 175 3.37 11.83 -11.82
N ALA A 176 2.09 11.87 -12.20
CA ALA A 176 1.10 12.72 -11.54
C ALA A 176 0.94 12.37 -10.05
N THR A 177 0.90 11.08 -9.72
CA THR A 177 0.82 10.57 -8.34
C THR A 177 2.05 10.97 -7.50
N GLY A 178 3.24 10.97 -8.12
CA GLY A 178 4.48 11.45 -7.51
C GLY A 178 4.43 12.95 -7.17
N GLY A 179 3.75 13.76 -7.98
CA GLY A 179 3.43 15.16 -7.68
C GLY A 179 2.38 15.30 -6.58
N ARG A 180 1.25 14.59 -6.70
CA ARG A 180 0.16 14.53 -5.70
C ARG A 180 -0.45 13.13 -5.62
N THR A 181 -0.39 12.52 -4.44
CA THR A 181 -0.77 11.12 -4.21
C THR A 181 -2.25 10.87 -4.53
N SER A 182 -3.12 11.82 -4.21
CA SER A 182 -4.56 11.77 -4.47
C SER A 182 -4.91 11.62 -5.95
N LEU A 183 -4.07 12.08 -6.88
CA LEU A 183 -4.32 11.96 -8.32
C LEU A 183 -4.28 10.51 -8.80
N GLY A 184 -3.50 9.64 -8.15
CA GLY A 184 -3.44 8.22 -8.46
C GLY A 184 -4.75 7.48 -8.17
N VAL A 185 -5.54 7.98 -7.21
CA VAL A 185 -6.84 7.42 -6.83
C VAL A 185 -7.97 8.17 -7.53
N ALA A 186 -7.97 9.49 -7.47
CA ALA A 186 -9.04 10.33 -7.98
C ALA A 186 -9.08 10.36 -9.51
N GLY A 187 -7.91 10.40 -10.17
CA GLY A 187 -7.79 10.42 -11.62
C GLY A 187 -8.57 9.29 -12.27
N PRO A 188 -8.27 8.01 -11.93
CA PRO A 188 -9.07 6.91 -12.37
C PRO A 188 -10.52 7.10 -11.92
N VAL A 189 -10.83 7.09 -10.62
CA VAL A 189 -12.21 6.96 -10.13
C VAL A 189 -13.18 7.99 -10.75
N LEU A 190 -12.76 9.24 -10.91
CA LEU A 190 -13.59 10.33 -11.42
C LEU A 190 -13.79 10.28 -12.95
N THR A 191 -12.89 9.60 -13.68
CA THR A 191 -12.94 9.50 -15.15
C THR A 191 -13.53 8.20 -15.65
N ASP A 192 -13.94 7.28 -14.76
CA ASP A 192 -14.63 6.06 -15.17
C ASP A 192 -16.08 6.38 -15.56
N ALA A 193 -16.35 6.32 -16.86
CA ALA A 193 -17.67 6.53 -17.42
C ALA A 193 -18.43 5.21 -17.70
N ARG A 194 -17.90 4.05 -17.29
CA ARG A 194 -18.57 2.77 -17.53
C ARG A 194 -19.90 2.69 -16.75
N PRO A 195 -20.93 2.02 -17.29
CA PRO A 195 -22.21 1.82 -16.59
C PRO A 195 -22.05 1.09 -15.25
N GLU A 196 -21.11 0.15 -15.18
CA GLU A 196 -20.72 -0.59 -13.96
C GLU A 196 -19.57 0.09 -13.18
N GLY A 197 -19.32 1.37 -13.47
CA GLY A 197 -18.24 2.13 -12.87
C GLY A 197 -18.44 2.45 -11.37
N PRO A 198 -17.50 3.20 -10.77
CA PRO A 198 -17.55 3.58 -9.37
C PRO A 198 -18.83 4.37 -9.04
N GLY A 199 -19.55 3.93 -8.01
CA GLY A 199 -20.74 4.61 -7.51
C GLY A 199 -20.45 6.00 -6.93
N VAL A 200 -21.51 6.77 -6.65
CA VAL A 200 -21.43 8.15 -6.14
C VAL A 200 -20.55 8.26 -4.89
N LEU A 201 -20.64 7.30 -3.96
CA LEU A 201 -19.83 7.29 -2.74
C LEU A 201 -18.32 7.17 -3.02
N ALA A 202 -17.92 6.35 -4.00
CA ALA A 202 -16.51 6.20 -4.38
C ALA A 202 -15.97 7.49 -5.02
N ARG A 203 -16.79 8.18 -5.83
CA ARG A 203 -16.45 9.48 -6.43
C ARG A 203 -16.33 10.58 -5.38
N LEU A 204 -17.25 10.64 -4.42
CA LEU A 204 -17.17 11.55 -3.29
C LEU A 204 -15.94 11.28 -2.41
N GLY A 205 -15.60 10.01 -2.17
CA GLY A 205 -14.38 9.62 -1.46
C GLY A 205 -13.11 10.06 -2.19
N ALA A 206 -13.06 9.91 -3.51
CA ALA A 206 -11.96 10.39 -4.34
C ALA A 206 -11.80 11.93 -4.31
N LEU A 207 -12.91 12.67 -4.36
CA LEU A 207 -12.91 14.13 -4.18
C LEU A 207 -12.48 14.52 -2.76
N GLY A 208 -12.93 13.80 -1.75
CA GLY A 208 -12.51 13.96 -0.37
C GLY A 208 -11.01 13.80 -0.21
N ALA A 209 -10.41 12.74 -0.79
CA ALA A 209 -8.96 12.51 -0.75
C ALA A 209 -8.16 13.67 -1.37
N LEU A 210 -8.63 14.27 -2.47
CA LEU A 210 -8.03 15.47 -3.07
C LEU A 210 -8.06 16.67 -2.10
N VAL A 211 -9.19 16.90 -1.43
CA VAL A 211 -9.35 18.00 -0.47
C VAL A 211 -8.48 17.76 0.77
N THR A 212 -8.49 16.55 1.32
CA THR A 212 -7.71 16.20 2.50
C THR A 212 -6.22 16.36 2.24
N GLU A 213 -5.70 15.92 1.09
CA GLU A 213 -4.27 16.10 0.75
C GLU A 213 -3.90 17.59 0.65
N VAL A 214 -4.75 18.44 0.05
CA VAL A 214 -4.52 19.90 -0.01
C VAL A 214 -4.46 20.54 1.38
N VAL A 215 -5.29 20.07 2.31
CA VAL A 215 -5.33 20.59 3.68
C VAL A 215 -4.12 20.11 4.49
N MET A 216 -3.74 18.85 4.34
CA MET A 216 -2.56 18.28 5.03
C MET A 216 -1.25 18.88 4.52
N ASP A 217 -1.15 19.20 3.23
CA ASP A 217 0.03 19.83 2.62
C ASP A 217 0.29 21.27 3.10
N LYS A 218 -0.67 21.89 3.79
CA LYS A 218 -0.52 23.25 4.35
C LYS A 218 0.06 23.28 5.77
N GLN A 219 0.30 22.13 6.38
CA GLN A 219 0.80 22.08 7.77
C GLN A 219 2.32 22.26 7.83
N PRO A 220 2.84 23.00 8.84
CA PRO A 220 4.29 23.21 9.01
C PRO A 220 5.10 21.93 9.22
N SER A 221 4.44 20.84 9.62
CA SER A 221 5.04 19.55 9.97
C SER A 221 5.00 18.53 8.83
N THR A 222 4.60 18.92 7.62
CA THR A 222 4.47 17.99 6.48
C THR A 222 5.86 17.52 6.03
N PRO A 223 6.17 16.21 6.14
CA PRO A 223 7.49 15.68 5.79
C PRO A 223 7.79 15.81 4.30
N SER A 224 9.06 15.83 3.92
CA SER A 224 9.42 15.95 2.50
C SER A 224 8.94 14.72 1.72
N ARG A 225 8.39 14.95 0.52
CA ARG A 225 7.92 13.91 -0.40
C ARG A 225 8.96 12.87 -0.83
N THR A 226 10.26 13.15 -0.63
CA THR A 226 11.36 12.23 -0.91
C THR A 226 11.88 11.51 0.33
N GLU A 227 11.34 11.81 1.51
CA GLU A 227 11.63 11.00 2.70
C GLU A 227 11.10 9.57 2.53
N PRO A 228 11.74 8.56 3.13
CA PRO A 228 11.43 7.16 2.88
C PRO A 228 9.94 6.80 3.05
N GLY A 229 9.28 7.37 4.07
CA GLY A 229 7.86 7.14 4.35
C GLY A 229 6.94 7.71 3.26
N PRO A 230 6.91 9.04 3.05
CA PRO A 230 6.11 9.68 2.00
C PRO A 230 6.41 9.15 0.59
N LEU A 231 7.68 8.90 0.27
CA LEU A 231 8.08 8.35 -1.01
C LEU A 231 7.50 6.96 -1.20
N GLY A 232 7.65 6.07 -0.20
CA GLY A 232 7.07 4.72 -0.23
C GLY A 232 5.56 4.73 -0.46
N GLY A 233 4.84 5.63 0.21
CA GLY A 233 3.40 5.83 0.00
C GLY A 233 3.04 6.23 -1.43
N ARG A 234 3.80 7.16 -2.04
CA ARG A 234 3.61 7.60 -3.43
C ARG A 234 3.89 6.49 -4.44
N VAL A 235 4.95 5.70 -4.24
CA VAL A 235 5.27 4.56 -5.11
C VAL A 235 4.16 3.53 -5.09
N ALA A 236 3.67 3.17 -3.89
CA ALA A 236 2.56 2.24 -3.73
C ALA A 236 1.29 2.77 -4.41
N ALA A 237 0.95 4.04 -4.18
CA ALA A 237 -0.19 4.70 -4.81
C ALA A 237 -0.08 4.70 -6.35
N GLY A 238 1.11 4.99 -6.90
CA GLY A 238 1.35 4.96 -8.34
C GLY A 238 1.19 3.57 -8.93
N GLY A 239 1.67 2.54 -8.23
CA GLY A 239 1.48 1.14 -8.64
C GLY A 239 0.01 0.72 -8.66
N LEU A 240 -0.75 1.09 -7.62
CA LEU A 240 -2.18 0.86 -7.53
C LEU A 240 -2.95 1.59 -8.65
N ALA A 241 -2.55 2.83 -8.95
CA ALA A 241 -3.13 3.64 -10.02
C ALA A 241 -2.93 2.97 -11.40
N GLY A 242 -1.73 2.44 -11.67
CA GLY A 242 -1.44 1.68 -12.88
C GLY A 242 -2.24 0.38 -12.98
N ALA A 243 -2.38 -0.36 -11.87
CA ALA A 243 -3.21 -1.56 -11.81
C ALA A 243 -4.69 -1.26 -12.06
N ALA A 244 -5.20 -0.13 -11.54
CA ALA A 244 -6.57 0.32 -11.76
C ALA A 244 -6.84 0.65 -13.23
N LEU A 245 -5.90 1.31 -13.93
CA LEU A 245 -5.99 1.53 -15.37
C LEU A 245 -6.00 0.22 -16.16
N ALA A 246 -5.18 -0.77 -15.78
CA ALA A 246 -5.17 -2.07 -16.43
C ALA A 246 -6.50 -2.82 -16.26
N ALA A 247 -7.12 -2.73 -15.08
CA ALA A 247 -8.42 -3.32 -14.81
C ALA A 247 -9.53 -2.70 -15.69
N ARG A 248 -9.45 -1.40 -16.01
CA ARG A 248 -10.38 -0.75 -16.96
C ARG A 248 -10.26 -1.27 -18.37
N ASP A 249 -9.03 -1.53 -18.79
CA ASP A 249 -8.70 -1.97 -20.15
C ASP A 249 -8.81 -3.50 -20.30
N GLY A 250 -9.25 -4.23 -19.25
CA GLY A 250 -9.30 -5.70 -19.24
C GLY A 250 -7.93 -6.36 -19.42
N SER A 251 -6.85 -5.65 -19.12
CA SER A 251 -5.47 -6.05 -19.40
C SER A 251 -4.75 -6.59 -18.16
N THR A 252 -3.65 -7.32 -18.39
CA THR A 252 -2.78 -7.80 -17.31
C THR A 252 -2.12 -6.63 -16.58
N PRO A 253 -2.18 -6.56 -15.23
CA PRO A 253 -1.82 -5.35 -14.48
C PRO A 253 -0.32 -5.19 -14.22
N THR A 254 0.52 -6.20 -14.47
CA THR A 254 1.92 -6.22 -14.04
C THR A 254 2.75 -5.07 -14.61
N ALA A 255 2.78 -4.92 -15.94
CA ALA A 255 3.52 -3.84 -16.60
C ALA A 255 2.94 -2.44 -16.28
N PRO A 256 1.61 -2.22 -16.32
CA PRO A 256 0.99 -0.98 -15.87
C PRO A 256 1.29 -0.60 -14.42
N ALA A 257 1.24 -1.54 -13.48
CA ALA A 257 1.55 -1.29 -12.08
C ALA A 257 3.03 -0.93 -11.87
N ALA A 258 3.94 -1.68 -12.50
CA ALA A 258 5.37 -1.35 -12.45
C ALA A 258 5.65 0.03 -13.05
N ALA A 259 5.03 0.33 -14.19
CA ALA A 259 5.14 1.64 -14.83
C ALA A 259 4.59 2.77 -13.96
N GLY A 260 3.45 2.58 -13.29
CA GLY A 260 2.89 3.56 -12.36
C GLY A 260 3.76 3.79 -11.12
N ALA A 261 4.33 2.73 -10.55
CA ALA A 261 5.27 2.84 -9.44
C ALA A 261 6.55 3.61 -9.83
N LEU A 262 7.14 3.28 -10.99
CA LEU A 262 8.31 3.98 -11.54
C LEU A 262 7.99 5.44 -11.88
N GLY A 263 6.79 5.71 -12.41
CA GLY A 263 6.30 7.06 -12.65
C GLY A 263 6.22 7.86 -11.34
N ALA A 264 5.69 7.27 -10.27
CA ALA A 264 5.59 7.97 -8.98
C ALA A 264 6.95 8.27 -8.35
N LEU A 265 7.92 7.35 -8.48
CA LEU A 265 9.31 7.61 -8.11
C LEU A 265 9.89 8.80 -8.89
N ALA A 266 9.74 8.79 -10.21
CA ALA A 266 10.24 9.84 -11.08
C ALA A 266 9.56 11.19 -10.79
N GLY A 267 8.25 11.21 -10.60
CA GLY A 267 7.46 12.42 -10.31
C GLY A 267 7.82 13.05 -8.98
N SER A 268 8.08 12.22 -7.96
CA SER A 268 8.48 12.69 -6.62
C SER A 268 9.83 13.43 -6.66
N HIS A 269 10.80 12.91 -7.42
CA HIS A 269 12.12 13.56 -7.59
C HIS A 269 12.08 14.74 -8.57
N ALA A 270 11.31 14.63 -9.67
CA ALA A 270 11.19 15.69 -10.66
C ALA A 270 10.51 16.94 -10.07
N GLY A 271 9.48 16.77 -9.26
CA GLY A 271 8.86 17.88 -8.55
C GLY A 271 9.84 18.55 -7.59
N LEU A 272 10.62 17.76 -6.83
CA LEU A 272 11.64 18.33 -5.93
C LEU A 272 12.67 19.15 -6.72
N ALA A 273 13.18 18.60 -7.83
CA ALA A 273 14.11 19.29 -8.72
C ALA A 273 13.51 20.59 -9.30
N TRP A 274 12.23 20.57 -9.69
CA TRP A 274 11.49 21.74 -10.14
C TRP A 274 11.45 22.84 -9.08
N ARG A 275 11.09 22.50 -7.83
CA ARG A 275 11.04 23.46 -6.72
C ARG A 275 12.41 24.04 -6.38
N MET A 276 13.44 23.21 -6.35
CA MET A 276 14.82 23.68 -6.15
C MET A 276 15.28 24.60 -7.27
N TRP A 277 14.90 24.33 -8.51
CA TRP A 277 15.22 25.21 -9.64
C TRP A 277 14.45 26.53 -9.56
N ALA A 278 13.14 26.47 -9.29
CA ALA A 278 12.25 27.62 -9.26
C ALA A 278 12.59 28.60 -8.13
N GLY A 279 13.06 28.10 -6.98
CA GLY A 279 13.52 28.91 -5.85
C GLY A 279 14.90 29.57 -6.04
N ARG A 280 15.60 29.33 -7.16
CA ARG A 280 16.89 29.99 -7.43
C ARG A 280 16.70 31.48 -7.71
N LYS A 281 17.60 32.30 -7.17
CA LYS A 281 17.65 33.74 -7.41
C LYS A 281 17.76 34.03 -8.91
N GLY A 282 16.82 34.79 -9.46
CA GLY A 282 16.73 35.08 -10.90
C GLY A 282 15.82 34.16 -11.71
N SER A 283 15.15 33.19 -11.08
CA SER A 283 14.08 32.41 -11.69
C SER A 283 12.85 33.28 -12.01
N PRO A 284 12.16 33.05 -13.15
CA PRO A 284 10.87 33.67 -13.44
C PRO A 284 9.79 33.36 -12.39
N PHE A 285 9.96 32.29 -11.63
CA PHE A 285 9.03 31.77 -10.62
C PHE A 285 9.56 31.97 -9.20
N SER A 286 10.29 33.07 -8.97
CA SER A 286 10.93 33.35 -7.68
C SER A 286 9.95 33.48 -6.50
N GLU A 287 8.65 33.64 -6.79
CA GLU A 287 7.59 33.52 -5.79
C GLU A 287 7.08 32.06 -5.71
N ASP A 288 7.20 31.43 -4.55
CA ASP A 288 6.93 30.01 -4.32
C ASP A 288 5.54 29.53 -4.77
N TRP A 289 4.53 30.40 -4.75
CA TRP A 289 3.17 30.05 -5.14
C TRP A 289 3.02 29.85 -6.66
N GLN A 290 3.79 30.56 -7.48
CA GLN A 290 3.74 30.43 -8.94
C GLN A 290 4.31 29.08 -9.38
N ALA A 291 5.45 28.70 -8.79
CA ALA A 291 6.05 27.38 -9.00
C ALA A 291 5.12 26.25 -8.57
N ALA A 292 4.33 26.45 -7.50
CA ALA A 292 3.32 25.49 -7.04
C ALA A 292 2.18 25.32 -8.04
N LEU A 293 1.66 26.42 -8.55
CA LEU A 293 0.53 26.39 -9.45
C LEU A 293 0.87 25.71 -10.79
N VAL A 294 2.10 25.93 -11.29
CA VAL A 294 2.62 25.23 -12.48
C VAL A 294 2.76 23.73 -12.22
N GLU A 295 3.35 23.34 -11.09
CA GLU A 295 3.51 21.94 -10.70
C GLU A 295 2.18 21.21 -10.61
N ASP A 296 1.19 21.81 -9.94
CA ASP A 296 -0.16 21.25 -9.80
C ASP A 296 -0.87 21.15 -11.15
N GLY A 297 -0.76 22.18 -11.99
CA GLY A 297 -1.32 22.19 -13.34
C GLY A 297 -0.76 21.06 -14.20
N VAL A 298 0.55 20.84 -14.16
CA VAL A 298 1.22 19.73 -14.87
C VAL A 298 0.77 18.38 -14.32
N ALA A 299 0.72 18.20 -13.00
CA ALA A 299 0.28 16.94 -12.39
C ALA A 299 -1.16 16.59 -12.77
N ILE A 300 -2.08 17.57 -12.74
CA ILE A 300 -3.47 17.38 -13.16
C ILE A 300 -3.55 17.04 -14.66
N ALA A 301 -2.82 17.76 -15.51
CA ALA A 301 -2.79 17.49 -16.94
C ALA A 301 -2.30 16.07 -17.26
N LEU A 302 -1.23 15.62 -16.59
CA LEU A 302 -0.72 14.25 -16.70
C LEU A 302 -1.75 13.21 -16.27
N ALA A 303 -2.43 13.42 -15.14
CA ALA A 303 -3.48 12.52 -14.65
C ALA A 303 -4.65 12.42 -15.64
N LEU A 304 -5.11 13.55 -16.19
CA LEU A 304 -6.16 13.59 -17.19
C LEU A 304 -5.76 12.84 -18.47
N VAL A 305 -4.60 13.16 -19.04
CA VAL A 305 -4.08 12.48 -20.25
C VAL A 305 -3.94 10.97 -20.02
N ALA A 306 -3.45 10.57 -18.85
CA ALA A 306 -3.34 9.17 -18.49
C ALA A 306 -4.70 8.48 -18.37
N CYS A 307 -5.75 9.19 -17.96
CA CYS A 307 -7.06 8.63 -17.71
C CYS A 307 -8.05 8.72 -18.88
N LEU A 308 -7.78 9.55 -19.90
CA LEU A 308 -8.62 9.67 -21.10
C LEU A 308 -8.80 8.31 -21.80
N PRO A 309 -10.02 7.93 -22.23
CA PRO A 309 -10.24 6.65 -22.90
C PRO A 309 -9.31 6.49 -24.13
N GLY A 310 -8.68 5.32 -24.25
CA GLY A 310 -7.93 5.00 -25.47
C GLY A 310 -8.89 4.90 -26.65
N ARG A 311 -8.45 5.31 -27.86
CA ARG A 311 -9.25 5.30 -29.10
C ARG A 311 -9.76 3.91 -29.56
N ARG A 312 -9.60 2.83 -28.77
CA ARG A 312 -10.12 1.51 -29.15
C ARG A 312 -11.56 1.38 -28.68
N GLY A 313 -12.43 1.45 -29.68
CA GLY A 313 -13.87 1.54 -29.54
C GLY A 313 -14.50 0.42 -28.72
N GLN A 314 -15.66 0.78 -28.20
CA GLN A 314 -16.74 -0.12 -27.82
C GLN A 314 -16.84 -1.27 -28.83
N ARG A 315 -16.25 -2.43 -28.51
CA ARG A 315 -16.79 -3.69 -29.02
C ARG A 315 -18.03 -3.97 -28.18
N THR A 316 -19.13 -3.30 -28.53
CA THR A 316 -20.46 -3.77 -28.21
C THR A 316 -20.56 -5.19 -28.75
N ALA A 317 -20.58 -6.18 -27.86
CA ALA A 317 -21.10 -7.49 -28.18
C ALA A 317 -22.59 -7.30 -28.50
N VAL A 318 -22.90 -7.02 -29.76
CA VAL A 318 -24.24 -7.22 -30.30
C VAL A 318 -24.37 -8.72 -30.47
N VAL A 319 -25.00 -9.36 -29.49
CA VAL A 319 -25.60 -10.67 -29.68
C VAL A 319 -27.03 -10.38 -30.16
N GLY A 320 -27.24 -10.58 -31.45
CA GLY A 320 -28.52 -10.58 -32.14
C GLY A 320 -28.47 -11.63 -33.23
#